data_AF-A0A7S7NTN2-F1
#
_entry.id   AF-A0A7S7NTN2-F1
#
_cell.length_a   1.000
_cell.length_b   1.000
_cell.length_c   1.000
_cell.angle_alpha   90.00
_cell.angle_beta   90.00
_cell.angle_gamma   90.00
#
_symmetry.space_group_name_H-M   'P 1'
#
loop_
_entity.id
_entity.type
_entity.pdbx_description
1 polymer ?
#
loop_
_entity_poly.entity_id
_entity_poly.type
_entity_poly.pdbx_seq_one_letter_code
_entity_poly.pdbx_strand_id
1 'polypeptide(L)'
;MSSNKQSVPGASEGARRATSEAPGTGRRGKGRWSAKRKMAVVLEFLRGEDLESLSRKYAVTAATLSDWRDAFLASGEAGLKIREDDLVDEQGRRMKSVIAELAMTVELQRERIQQLENANPSLKWRSKR
;
A
#
# COMPACT_ATOMS: atom_id res chain seq x y z
N MET A 1 -0.66 23.62 -52.98
CA MET A 1 0.50 24.17 -52.24
C MET A 1 0.08 24.46 -50.81
N SER A 2 1.04 24.39 -49.89
CA SER A 2 0.98 24.75 -48.47
C SER A 2 0.46 23.70 -47.50
N SER A 3 1.39 22.83 -47.15
CA SER A 3 1.49 22.09 -45.89
C SER A 3 1.40 23.02 -44.68
N ASN A 4 0.72 22.60 -43.62
CA ASN A 4 0.95 23.15 -42.29
C ASN A 4 1.28 22.02 -41.31
N LYS A 5 2.53 22.04 -40.82
CA LYS A 5 3.05 21.21 -39.73
C LYS A 5 2.78 21.92 -38.42
N GLN A 6 2.31 21.18 -37.42
CA GLN A 6 2.56 21.33 -35.97
C GLN A 6 1.65 20.31 -35.27
N SER A 7 1.91 19.69 -34.12
CA SER A 7 3.06 19.43 -33.25
C SER A 7 2.45 18.55 -32.13
N VAL A 8 3.02 17.37 -31.86
CA VAL A 8 2.77 16.53 -30.66
C VAL A 8 4.04 16.66 -29.78
N PRO A 9 4.10 16.34 -28.47
CA PRO A 9 3.11 15.60 -27.65
C PRO A 9 2.92 16.05 -26.18
N GLY A 10 1.77 15.67 -25.61
CA GLY A 10 1.49 15.77 -24.17
C GLY A 10 1.45 14.39 -23.49
N ALA A 11 2.30 14.25 -22.48
CA ALA A 11 2.13 13.56 -21.19
C ALA A 11 1.82 12.04 -21.09
N SER A 12 2.77 11.39 -20.39
CA SER A 12 2.63 10.47 -19.25
C SER A 12 2.04 9.07 -19.42
N GLU A 13 2.92 8.06 -19.32
CA GLU A 13 2.81 6.90 -18.42
C GLU A 13 4.16 6.15 -18.51
N GLY A 14 4.86 5.85 -17.43
CA GLY A 14 4.39 4.90 -16.43
C GLY A 14 5.09 3.54 -16.56
N ALA A 15 6.41 3.51 -16.81
CA ALA A 15 7.18 2.26 -16.80
C ALA A 15 8.60 2.52 -16.28
N ARG A 16 8.77 2.55 -14.95
CA ARG A 16 10.09 2.42 -14.33
C ARG A 16 10.06 1.30 -13.30
N ARG A 17 10.38 0.10 -13.76
CA ARG A 17 11.03 -0.90 -12.92
C ARG A 17 12.07 -1.62 -13.76
N ALA A 18 13.32 -1.25 -13.56
CA ALA A 18 14.47 -2.12 -13.80
C ALA A 18 15.49 -1.78 -12.72
N THR A 19 15.64 -2.73 -11.80
CA THR A 19 16.70 -2.83 -10.82
C THR A 19 18.06 -2.81 -11.48
N SER A 20 18.87 -1.80 -11.16
CA SER A 20 20.34 -1.91 -11.20
C SER A 20 20.87 -1.40 -9.87
N GLU A 21 20.95 -2.30 -8.91
CA GLU A 21 21.61 -2.05 -7.63
C GLU A 21 23.12 -2.20 -7.86
N ALA A 22 23.78 -1.08 -8.13
CA ALA A 22 25.22 -0.92 -7.97
C ALA A 22 25.49 -0.27 -6.59
N PRO A 23 26.60 -0.58 -5.90
CA PRO A 23 26.83 -0.16 -4.52
C PRO A 23 27.27 1.31 -4.52
N GLY A 24 26.30 2.21 -4.54
CA GLY A 24 26.52 3.65 -4.44
C GLY A 24 26.80 4.07 -3.00
N THR A 25 28.06 4.00 -2.60
CA THR A 25 28.59 4.80 -1.49
C THR A 25 28.36 6.28 -1.78
N GLY A 26 27.58 6.97 -0.93
CA GLY A 26 27.51 8.44 -0.94
C GLY A 26 26.16 9.06 -1.34
N ARG A 27 25.14 8.90 -0.50
CA ARG A 27 24.14 9.97 -0.30
C ARG A 27 24.19 10.41 1.15
N ARG A 28 25.02 11.42 1.40
CA ARG A 28 25.04 12.18 2.65
C ARG A 28 23.62 12.69 2.93
N GLY A 29 23.18 12.54 4.17
CA GLY A 29 21.77 12.39 4.54
C GLY A 29 20.79 13.42 3.98
N LYS A 30 19.80 12.93 3.22
CA LYS A 30 18.43 13.48 3.08
C LYS A 30 17.56 12.56 2.18
N GLY A 31 17.67 11.25 2.38
CA GLY A 31 16.82 10.27 1.70
C GLY A 31 15.76 9.73 2.65
N ARG A 32 14.54 9.48 2.18
CA ARG A 32 13.52 8.75 2.96
C ARG A 32 14.08 7.37 3.31
N TRP A 33 14.26 7.10 4.60
CA TRP A 33 14.68 5.78 5.08
C TRP A 33 13.53 4.78 4.92
N SER A 34 13.82 3.65 4.28
CA SER A 34 12.86 2.54 4.22
C SER A 34 12.70 1.90 5.59
N ALA A 35 11.52 1.34 5.87
CA ALA A 35 11.25 0.64 7.13
C ALA A 35 12.25 -0.50 7.38
N LYS A 36 12.56 -1.30 6.33
CA LYS A 36 13.55 -2.37 6.37
C LYS A 36 14.93 -1.88 6.79
N ARG A 37 15.37 -0.72 6.28
CA ARG A 37 16.68 -0.15 6.62
C ARG A 37 16.71 0.40 8.04
N LYS A 38 15.64 1.07 8.50
CA LYS A 38 15.52 1.50 9.91
C LYS A 38 15.60 0.31 10.86
N MET A 39 14.86 -0.76 10.55
CA MET A 39 14.86 -2.00 11.33
C MET A 39 16.25 -2.63 11.43
N ALA A 40 17.00 -2.71 10.32
CA ALA A 40 18.36 -3.25 10.35
C ALA A 40 19.28 -2.46 11.30
N VAL A 41 19.20 -1.13 11.28
CA VAL A 41 19.98 -0.26 12.18
C VAL A 41 19.57 -0.46 13.64
N VAL A 42 18.27 -0.53 13.93
CA VAL A 42 17.76 -0.79 15.29
C VAL A 42 18.19 -2.18 15.80
N LEU A 43 18.22 -3.20 14.93
CA LEU A 43 18.69 -4.53 15.31
C LEU A 43 20.20 -4.57 15.56
N GLU A 44 21.01 -3.83 14.81
CA GLU A 44 22.44 -3.65 15.11
C GLU A 44 22.62 -3.01 16.50
N PHE A 45 21.83 -1.97 16.80
CA PHE A 45 21.83 -1.32 18.12
C PHE A 45 21.46 -2.29 19.26
N LEU A 46 20.37 -3.05 19.10
CA LEU A 46 19.91 -4.00 20.12
C LEU A 46 20.86 -5.20 20.31
N ARG A 47 21.79 -5.45 19.37
CA ARG A 47 22.83 -6.49 19.51
C ARG A 47 24.05 -6.03 20.31
N GLY A 48 24.07 -4.77 20.77
CA GLY A 48 25.12 -4.23 21.63
C GLY A 48 26.09 -3.27 20.93
N GLU A 49 25.80 -2.86 19.69
CA GLU A 49 26.54 -1.78 19.04
C GLU A 49 26.25 -0.43 19.73
N ASP A 50 27.28 0.41 19.86
CA ASP A 50 27.14 1.72 20.50
C ASP A 50 26.36 2.74 19.63
N LEU A 51 25.57 3.57 20.30
CA LEU A 51 24.66 4.55 19.67
C LEU A 51 25.43 5.62 18.90
N GLU A 52 26.57 6.10 19.41
CA GLU A 52 27.38 7.08 18.70
C GLU A 52 28.06 6.48 17.47
N SER A 53 28.50 5.23 17.59
CA SER A 53 29.14 4.48 16.52
C SER A 53 28.17 4.27 15.34
N LEU A 54 26.93 3.87 15.62
CA LEU A 54 25.87 3.75 14.61
C LEU A 54 25.45 5.10 14.01
N SER A 55 25.37 6.14 14.84
CA SER A 55 25.07 7.52 14.41
C SER A 55 26.06 8.00 13.36
N ARG A 56 27.36 7.81 13.61
CA ARG A 56 28.45 8.16 12.68
C ARG A 56 28.44 7.29 11.42
N LYS A 57 28.26 5.97 11.57
CA LYS A 57 28.22 5.00 10.45
C LYS A 57 27.09 5.28 9.47
N TYR A 58 25.90 5.59 9.99
CA TYR A 58 24.70 5.80 9.18
C TYR A 58 24.38 7.27 8.89
N ALA A 59 25.17 8.21 9.44
CA ALA A 59 24.94 9.65 9.37
C ALA A 59 23.50 10.04 9.80
N VAL A 60 23.04 9.43 10.90
CA VAL A 60 21.73 9.68 11.54
C VAL A 60 22.01 10.14 12.95
N THR A 61 21.26 11.13 13.46
CA THR A 61 21.49 11.63 14.82
C THR A 61 21.14 10.56 15.86
N ALA A 62 21.84 10.59 17.00
CA ALA A 62 21.54 9.70 18.12
C ALA A 62 20.09 9.82 18.59
N ALA A 63 19.52 11.04 18.59
CA ALA A 63 18.11 11.28 18.89
C ALA A 63 17.18 10.50 17.93
N THR A 64 17.40 10.61 16.62
CA THR A 64 16.58 9.90 15.63
C THR A 64 16.73 8.38 15.71
N LEU A 65 17.91 7.87 16.09
CA LEU A 65 18.11 6.44 16.35
C LEU A 65 17.34 5.96 17.58
N SER A 66 17.36 6.75 18.67
CA SER A 66 16.55 6.49 19.86
C SER A 66 15.06 6.48 19.53
N ASP A 67 14.57 7.46 18.75
CA ASP A 67 13.17 7.51 18.31
C ASP A 67 12.79 6.25 17.52
N TRP A 68 13.69 5.75 16.66
CA TRP A 68 13.44 4.52 15.90
C TRP A 68 13.44 3.28 16.80
N ARG A 69 14.32 3.21 17.81
CA ARG A 69 14.30 2.12 18.80
C ARG A 69 12.96 2.13 19.54
N ASP A 70 12.55 3.27 20.06
CA ASP A 70 11.35 3.36 20.90
C ASP A 70 10.09 3.02 20.09
N ALA A 71 10.00 3.53 18.86
CA ALA A 71 8.92 3.16 17.94
C ALA A 71 8.94 1.65 17.57
N PHE A 72 10.12 1.06 17.39
CA PHE A 72 10.28 -0.36 17.10
C PHE A 72 9.84 -1.23 18.28
N LEU A 73 10.23 -0.88 19.50
CA LEU A 73 9.84 -1.61 20.71
C LEU A 73 8.34 -1.50 20.99
N ALA A 74 7.76 -0.31 20.86
CA ALA A 74 6.32 -0.11 21.02
C ALA A 74 5.52 -0.89 19.98
N SER A 75 5.97 -0.91 18.72
CA SER A 75 5.34 -1.68 17.65
C SER A 75 5.51 -3.19 17.85
N GLY A 76 6.67 -3.62 18.36
CA GLY A 76 6.95 -5.01 18.70
C GLY A 76 6.06 -5.50 19.83
N GLU A 77 5.91 -4.72 20.90
CA GLU A 77 4.99 -5.02 22.01
C GLU A 77 3.54 -5.08 21.53
N ALA A 78 3.10 -4.10 20.73
CA ALA A 78 1.77 -4.10 20.15
C ALA A 78 1.54 -5.34 19.25
N GLY A 79 2.53 -5.70 18.43
CA GLY A 79 2.49 -6.89 17.58
C GLY A 79 2.38 -8.19 18.38
N LEU A 80 3.08 -8.29 19.51
CA LEU A 80 3.03 -9.48 20.39
C LEU A 80 1.72 -9.60 21.17
N LYS A 81 1.01 -8.49 21.41
CA LYS A 81 -0.31 -8.49 22.05
C LYS A 81 -1.41 -9.01 21.14
N ILE A 82 -1.21 -8.91 19.83
CA ILE A 82 -2.21 -9.33 18.85
C ILE A 82 -2.09 -10.84 18.67
N ARG A 83 -3.18 -11.58 18.90
CA ARG A 83 -3.23 -13.01 18.57
C ARG A 83 -3.39 -13.15 17.06
N GLU A 84 -2.73 -14.14 16.46
CA GLU A 84 -2.78 -14.39 15.01
C GLU A 84 -4.24 -14.52 14.49
N ASP A 85 -5.11 -15.13 15.30
CA ASP A 85 -6.55 -15.25 15.04
C ASP A 85 -7.24 -13.88 14.88
N ASP A 86 -6.82 -12.85 15.63
CA ASP A 86 -7.49 -11.54 15.64
C ASP A 86 -7.21 -10.73 14.35
N LEU A 87 -6.03 -10.90 13.74
CA LEU A 87 -5.67 -10.20 12.48
C LEU A 87 -6.38 -10.78 11.27
N VAL A 88 -6.40 -12.11 11.19
CA VAL A 88 -7.06 -12.84 10.11
C VAL A 88 -8.57 -12.60 10.18
N ASP A 89 -9.13 -12.53 11.38
CA ASP A 89 -10.57 -12.37 11.56
C ASP A 89 -11.04 -10.93 11.26
N GLU A 90 -10.30 -9.88 11.61
CA GLU A 90 -10.78 -8.51 11.35
C GLU A 90 -10.75 -8.12 9.86
N GLN A 91 -9.74 -8.54 9.10
CA GLN A 91 -9.74 -8.35 7.64
C GLN A 91 -10.78 -9.26 6.97
N GLY A 92 -10.91 -10.50 7.44
CA GLY A 92 -11.91 -11.44 6.96
C GLY A 92 -13.34 -10.96 7.21
N ARG A 93 -13.66 -10.45 8.39
CA ARG A 93 -14.96 -9.88 8.76
C ARG A 93 -15.31 -8.69 7.90
N ARG A 94 -14.38 -7.75 7.70
CA ARG A 94 -14.59 -6.59 6.83
C ARG A 94 -14.86 -7.02 5.38
N MET A 95 -14.08 -7.95 4.84
CA MET A 95 -14.30 -8.49 3.50
C MET A 95 -15.67 -9.18 3.39
N LYS A 96 -16.01 -10.04 4.37
CA LYS A 96 -17.31 -10.73 4.43
C LYS A 96 -18.48 -9.75 4.49
N SER A 97 -18.35 -8.67 5.26
CA SER A 97 -19.37 -7.60 5.35
C SER A 97 -19.61 -6.93 4.01
N VAL A 98 -18.54 -6.55 3.30
CA VAL A 98 -18.64 -5.93 1.98
C VAL A 98 -19.25 -6.89 0.96
N ILE A 99 -18.88 -8.18 1.02
CA ILE A 99 -19.46 -9.21 0.15
C ILE A 99 -20.96 -9.37 0.43
N ALA A 100 -21.38 -9.40 1.70
CA ALA A 100 -22.79 -9.51 2.07
C ALA A 100 -23.61 -8.29 1.61
N GLU A 101 -23.08 -7.08 1.78
CA GLU A 101 -23.71 -5.84 1.30
C GLU A 101 -23.85 -5.81 -0.22
N LEU A 102 -22.80 -6.22 -0.94
CA LEU A 102 -22.82 -6.30 -2.39
C LEU A 102 -23.81 -7.38 -2.88
N ALA A 103 -23.86 -8.53 -2.21
CA ALA A 103 -24.81 -9.60 -2.52
C ALA A 103 -26.26 -9.11 -2.37
N MET A 104 -26.57 -8.44 -1.26
CA MET A 104 -27.90 -7.84 -1.03
C MET A 104 -28.24 -6.81 -2.12
N THR A 105 -27.27 -5.97 -2.50
CA THR A 105 -27.47 -4.97 -3.56
C THR A 105 -27.77 -5.63 -4.91
N VAL A 106 -27.05 -6.71 -5.25
CA VAL A 106 -27.27 -7.49 -6.47
C VAL A 106 -28.65 -8.15 -6.46
N GLU A 107 -29.08 -8.71 -5.33
CA GLU A 107 -30.42 -9.29 -5.19
C GLU A 107 -31.52 -8.25 -5.42
N LEU A 108 -31.44 -7.10 -4.74
CA LEU A 108 -32.40 -6.02 -4.92
C LEU A 108 -32.44 -5.48 -6.36
N GLN A 109 -31.28 -5.35 -7.01
CA GLN A 109 -31.20 -4.95 -8.41
C GLN A 109 -31.87 -5.96 -9.34
N ARG A 110 -31.64 -7.27 -9.11
CA ARG A 110 -32.28 -8.34 -9.89
C ARG A 110 -33.80 -8.33 -9.72
N GLU A 111 -34.28 -8.20 -8.48
CA GLU A 111 -35.72 -8.07 -8.21
C GLU A 111 -36.31 -6.86 -8.94
N ARG A 112 -35.62 -5.71 -8.90
CA ARG A 112 -36.08 -4.51 -9.61
C ARG A 112 -36.15 -4.71 -11.12
N ILE A 113 -35.14 -5.35 -11.71
CA ILE A 113 -35.15 -5.70 -13.14
C ILE A 113 -36.34 -6.61 -13.44
N GLN A 114 -36.54 -7.66 -12.66
CA GLN A 114 -37.64 -8.60 -12.87
C GLN A 114 -39.01 -7.91 -12.80
N GLN A 115 -39.21 -6.99 -11.85
CA GLN A 115 -40.45 -6.22 -11.74
C GLN A 115 -40.67 -5.33 -12.98
N LEU A 116 -39.63 -4.65 -13.46
CA LEU A 116 -39.71 -3.82 -14.66
C LEU A 116 -39.99 -4.64 -15.93
N GLU A 117 -39.36 -5.79 -16.05
CA GLU A 117 -39.56 -6.72 -17.16
C GLU A 117 -40.96 -7.35 -17.17
N ASN A 118 -41.54 -7.59 -15.98
CA ASN A 118 -42.91 -8.07 -15.86
C ASN A 118 -43.93 -6.97 -16.18
N ALA A 119 -43.66 -5.73 -15.77
CA ALA A 119 -44.48 -4.57 -16.11
C ALA A 119 -44.39 -4.19 -17.60
N ASN A 120 -43.23 -4.43 -18.23
CA ASN A 120 -43.01 -4.15 -19.65
C ASN A 120 -42.30 -5.34 -20.35
N PRO A 121 -43.08 -6.26 -20.95
CA PRO A 121 -42.55 -7.46 -21.60
C PRO A 121 -41.54 -7.18 -22.74
N SER A 122 -41.56 -5.97 -23.33
CA SER A 122 -40.62 -5.59 -24.39
C SER A 122 -39.18 -5.44 -23.90
N LEU A 123 -38.95 -5.19 -22.60
CA LEU A 123 -37.62 -5.04 -22.01
C LEU A 123 -36.84 -6.36 -21.94
N LYS A 124 -37.53 -7.49 -21.76
CA LYS A 124 -36.94 -8.85 -21.76
C LYS A 124 -36.18 -9.17 -23.04
N TRP A 125 -36.65 -8.62 -24.17
CA TRP A 125 -36.05 -8.83 -25.50
C TRP A 125 -34.83 -7.94 -25.76
N ARG A 126 -34.68 -6.83 -25.03
CA ARG A 126 -33.55 -5.89 -25.17
C ARG A 126 -32.35 -6.27 -24.30
N SER A 127 -32.58 -6.94 -23.17
CA SER A 127 -31.50 -7.39 -22.26
C SER A 127 -30.59 -8.48 -22.84
N LYS A 128 -31.06 -9.26 -23.83
CA LYS A 128 -30.33 -10.40 -24.41
C LYS A 128 -29.44 -10.04 -25.60
N ARG A 129 -29.29 -8.76 -25.92
CA ARG A 129 -28.56 -8.27 -27.10
C ARG A 129 -27.24 -7.62 -26.71
#